data_AF-A0A7R9HG88-F1
#
_entry.id   AF-A0A7R9HG88-F1
#
_cell.length_a   1.000
_cell.length_b   1.000
_cell.length_c   1.000
_cell.angle_alpha   90.00
_cell.angle_beta   90.00
_cell.angle_gamma   90.00
#
_symmetry.space_group_name_H-M   'P 1'
#
loop_
_entity.id
_entity.type
_entity.pdbx_description
1 polymer ?
#
loop_
_entity_poly.entity_id
_entity_poly.type
_entity_poly.pdbx_seq_one_letter_code
_entity_poly.pdbx_strand_id
1 'polypeptide(L)'
;MALITHAYFDEGDFSKVKLLHDTYHHLNSCLSDVDVSQLSPQLYVGLSARDFILQFRHKALLLFKLLLLERRLVFYRSPVHPLCVTILSLLSLHPGMIDHGLEESACVK
;
A
#
# COMPACT_ATOMS: atom_id res chain seq x y z
N MET A 1 -13.03 -2.52 -5.14
CA MET A 1 -13.17 -3.49 -4.03
C MET A 1 -14.52 -3.33 -3.32
N ALA A 2 -14.77 -2.19 -2.63
CA ALA A 2 -16.00 -1.99 -1.86
C ALA A 2 -17.30 -2.26 -2.63
N LEU A 3 -17.40 -1.84 -3.90
CA LEU A 3 -18.61 -2.01 -4.72
C LEU A 3 -19.00 -3.48 -4.94
N ILE A 4 -18.01 -4.33 -5.26
CA ILE A 4 -18.21 -5.75 -5.58
C ILE A 4 -18.54 -6.53 -4.30
N THR A 5 -17.82 -6.24 -3.23
CA THR A 5 -18.11 -6.84 -1.92
C THR A 5 -19.47 -6.41 -1.40
N HIS A 6 -19.85 -5.14 -1.55
CA HIS A 6 -21.19 -4.65 -1.20
C HIS A 6 -22.26 -5.38 -2.01
N ALA A 7 -22.11 -5.47 -3.34
CA ALA A 7 -23.07 -6.16 -4.18
C ALA A 7 -23.27 -7.64 -3.79
N TYR A 8 -22.19 -8.35 -3.43
CA TYR A 8 -22.27 -9.74 -2.97
C TYR A 8 -22.98 -9.88 -1.62
N PHE A 9 -22.68 -9.01 -0.65
CA PHE A 9 -23.34 -9.04 0.66
C PHE A 9 -24.80 -8.58 0.59
N ASP A 10 -25.12 -7.64 -0.30
CA ASP A 10 -26.50 -7.17 -0.53
C ASP A 10 -27.37 -8.24 -1.22
N GLU A 11 -26.77 -9.11 -2.05
CA GLU A 11 -27.48 -10.22 -2.70
C GLU A 11 -27.92 -11.31 -1.69
N GLY A 12 -27.20 -11.47 -0.58
CA GLY A 12 -27.58 -12.33 0.56
C GLY A 12 -27.55 -13.85 0.32
N ASP A 13 -27.35 -14.30 -0.93
CA ASP A 13 -27.19 -15.71 -1.30
C ASP A 13 -25.70 -16.07 -1.46
N PHE A 14 -25.12 -16.56 -0.37
CA PHE A 14 -23.70 -16.91 -0.29
C PHE A 14 -23.31 -18.16 -1.09
N SER A 15 -24.26 -18.82 -1.75
CA SER A 15 -23.97 -19.95 -2.65
C SER A 15 -23.38 -19.44 -3.99
N LYS A 16 -23.62 -18.18 -4.34
CA LYS A 16 -23.24 -17.58 -5.64
C LYS A 16 -21.82 -17.01 -5.62
N VAL A 17 -20.83 -17.88 -5.48
CA VAL A 17 -19.41 -17.50 -5.43
C VAL A 17 -18.80 -17.08 -6.78
N LYS A 18 -19.55 -17.14 -7.89
CA LYS A 18 -19.05 -16.78 -9.22
C LYS A 18 -18.50 -15.35 -9.27
N LEU A 19 -19.20 -14.39 -8.68
CA LEU A 19 -18.77 -12.99 -8.63
C LEU A 19 -17.44 -12.84 -7.86
N LEU A 20 -17.28 -13.56 -6.76
CA LEU A 20 -16.00 -13.59 -6.01
C LEU A 20 -14.88 -14.22 -6.83
N HIS A 21 -15.16 -15.33 -7.51
CA HIS A 21 -14.21 -16.03 -8.36
C HIS A 21 -13.75 -15.17 -9.55
N ASP A 22 -14.69 -14.53 -10.25
CA ASP A 22 -14.39 -13.66 -11.39
C ASP A 22 -13.61 -12.42 -10.93
N THR A 23 -13.95 -11.88 -9.75
CA THR A 23 -13.20 -10.79 -9.14
C THR A 23 -11.78 -11.21 -8.79
N TYR A 24 -11.60 -12.40 -8.21
CA TYR A 24 -10.28 -12.96 -7.90
C TYR A 24 -9.41 -13.07 -9.16
N HIS A 25 -9.94 -13.65 -10.24
CA HIS A 25 -9.20 -13.80 -11.49
C HIS A 25 -8.88 -12.45 -12.13
N HIS A 26 -9.84 -11.52 -12.17
CA HIS A 26 -9.57 -10.17 -12.68
C HIS A 26 -8.47 -9.46 -11.89
N LEU A 27 -8.51 -9.51 -10.57
CA LEU A 27 -7.51 -8.86 -9.74
C LEU A 27 -6.12 -9.47 -9.95
N ASN A 28 -6.03 -10.79 -10.00
CA ASN A 28 -4.76 -11.45 -10.25
C ASN A 28 -4.24 -11.18 -11.66
N SER A 29 -5.12 -11.14 -12.68
CA SER A 29 -4.71 -10.77 -14.03
C SER A 29 -4.16 -9.35 -14.09
N CYS A 30 -4.79 -8.41 -13.37
CA CYS A 30 -4.30 -7.04 -13.26
C CYS A 30 -2.94 -6.98 -12.55
N LEU A 31 -2.68 -7.83 -11.56
CA LEU A 31 -1.40 -7.84 -10.85
C LEU A 31 -0.27 -8.50 -11.65
N SER A 32 -0.59 -9.53 -12.47
CA SER A 32 0.40 -10.24 -13.28
C SER A 32 0.84 -9.49 -14.55
N ASP A 33 0.00 -8.59 -15.05
CA ASP A 33 0.25 -7.82 -16.30
C ASP A 33 0.80 -6.41 -16.01
N VAL A 34 0.91 -6.04 -14.73
CA VAL A 34 1.47 -4.75 -14.32
C VAL A 34 2.98 -4.85 -14.26
N ASP A 35 3.60 -4.35 -15.32
CA ASP A 35 4.98 -3.87 -15.25
C ASP A 35 5.00 -2.75 -14.20
N VAL A 36 5.62 -2.99 -13.04
CA VAL A 36 5.61 -2.06 -11.89
C VAL A 36 6.11 -0.66 -12.28
N SER A 37 6.95 -0.60 -13.31
CA SER A 37 7.40 0.62 -13.98
C SER A 37 6.25 1.53 -14.46
N GLN A 38 5.15 0.96 -14.97
CA GLN A 38 3.98 1.71 -15.44
C GLN A 38 3.00 2.10 -14.33
N LEU A 39 3.00 1.38 -13.21
CA LEU A 39 2.18 1.71 -12.03
C LEU A 39 2.83 2.79 -11.16
N SER A 40 4.14 3.04 -11.32
CA SER A 40 4.90 3.97 -10.48
C SER A 40 4.18 5.29 -10.19
N PRO A 41 3.58 6.04 -11.15
CA PRO A 41 2.93 7.32 -10.82
C PRO A 41 1.65 7.17 -9.98
N GLN A 42 0.99 6.03 -10.10
CA GLN A 42 -0.28 5.73 -9.42
C GLN A 42 -0.04 5.29 -7.97
N LEU A 43 1.11 4.67 -7.68
CA LEU A 43 1.51 4.28 -6.32
C LEU A 43 1.76 5.47 -5.39
N TYR A 44 2.19 6.62 -5.94
CA TYR A 44 2.42 7.83 -5.17
C TYR A 44 1.16 8.70 -4.99
N VAL A 45 0.02 8.33 -5.59
CA VAL A 45 -1.23 9.09 -5.47
C VAL A 45 -1.69 9.12 -4.00
N GLY A 46 -1.88 10.33 -3.47
CA GLY A 46 -2.28 10.56 -2.09
C GLY A 46 -1.12 10.56 -1.07
N LEU A 47 0.13 10.37 -1.52
CA LEU A 47 1.32 10.56 -0.68
C LEU A 47 1.81 12.00 -0.77
N SER A 48 2.29 12.55 0.35
CA SER A 48 2.80 13.93 0.42
C SER A 48 3.99 14.01 1.37
N ALA A 49 5.19 14.06 0.80
CA ALA A 49 6.43 14.26 1.56
C ALA A 49 6.41 15.61 2.31
N ARG A 50 5.79 16.64 1.72
CA ARG A 50 5.62 17.94 2.37
C ARG A 50 4.79 17.81 3.65
N ASP A 51 3.64 17.16 3.59
CA ASP A 51 2.76 17.03 4.74
C ASP A 51 3.39 16.13 5.82
N PHE A 52 4.10 15.08 5.41
CA PHE A 52 4.91 14.25 6.30
C PHE A 52 5.96 15.08 7.05
N ILE A 53 6.74 15.91 6.35
CA ILE A 53 7.76 16.77 6.95
C ILE A 53 7.12 17.82 7.86
N LEU A 54 6.00 18.42 7.48
CA LEU A 54 5.31 19.40 8.33
C LEU A 54 4.74 18.77 9.60
N GLN A 55 4.23 17.54 9.50
CA GLN A 55 3.67 16.79 10.63
C GLN A 55 4.75 16.38 11.63
N PHE A 56 5.89 15.85 11.18
CA PHE A 56 6.93 15.30 12.06
C PHE A 56 8.11 16.25 12.30
N ARG A 57 8.28 17.28 11.48
CA ARG A 57 9.39 18.26 11.52
C ARG A 57 10.75 17.56 11.61
N HIS A 58 11.59 17.92 12.58
CA HIS A 58 12.89 17.27 12.80
C HIS A 58 12.79 15.76 13.06
N LYS A 59 11.65 15.25 13.54
CA LYS A 59 11.44 13.81 13.75
C LYS A 59 11.28 13.04 12.43
N ALA A 60 10.97 13.72 11.32
CA ALA A 60 10.98 13.11 10.00
C ALA A 60 12.37 12.55 9.67
N LEU A 61 13.43 13.29 9.99
CA LEU A 61 14.82 12.84 9.80
C LEU A 61 15.19 11.67 10.71
N LEU A 62 14.68 11.65 11.95
CA LEU A 62 14.88 10.51 12.85
C LEU A 62 14.22 9.25 12.30
N LEU A 63 12.95 9.35 11.85
CA LEU A 63 12.24 8.23 11.25
C LEU A 63 12.94 7.73 9.98
N PHE A 64 13.36 8.65 9.11
CA PHE A 64 14.09 8.30 7.89
C PHE A 64 15.45 7.66 8.20
N LYS A 65 16.18 8.17 9.21
CA LYS A 65 17.41 7.54 9.69
C LYS A 65 17.17 6.14 10.24
N LEU A 66 16.08 5.93 10.99
CA LEU A 66 15.73 4.60 11.51
C LEU A 66 15.36 3.63 10.38
N LEU A 67 14.69 4.11 9.33
CA LEU A 67 14.42 3.35 8.11
C LEU A 67 15.73 2.91 7.44
N LEU A 68 16.66 3.84 7.19
CA LEU A 68 17.98 3.55 6.57
C LEU A 68 18.86 2.62 7.41
N LEU A 69 18.66 2.60 8.73
CA LEU A 69 19.36 1.70 9.65
C LEU A 69 18.63 0.37 9.86
N GLU A 70 17.56 0.11 9.09
CA GLU A 70 16.71 -1.09 9.17
C GLU A 70 16.25 -1.39 10.60
N ARG A 71 15.95 -0.34 11.37
CA ARG A 71 15.51 -0.48 12.75
C ARG A 71 14.06 -0.92 12.79
N ARG A 72 13.74 -1.76 13.76
CA ARG A 72 12.35 -2.18 14.03
C ARG A 72 11.55 -0.99 14.51
N LEU A 73 10.61 -0.54 13.69
CA LEU A 73 9.68 0.56 13.99
C LEU A 73 8.29 0.01 14.24
N VAL A 74 7.64 0.47 15.31
CA VAL A 74 6.22 0.16 15.59
C VAL A 74 5.43 1.43 15.43
N PHE A 75 4.45 1.41 14.52
CA PHE A 75 3.54 2.51 14.27
C PHE A 75 2.17 2.19 14.87
N TYR A 76 1.60 3.10 15.65
CA TYR A 76 0.28 2.95 16.26
C TYR A 76 -0.57 4.20 16.04
N ARG A 77 -1.71 4.06 15.35
CA ARG A 77 -2.70 5.13 15.14
C ARG A 77 -4.04 4.53 14.72
N SER A 78 -5.13 5.16 15.18
CA SER A 78 -6.48 4.94 14.68
C SER A 78 -7.05 6.27 14.17
N PRO A 79 -7.74 6.33 13.01
CA PRO A 79 -7.98 5.23 12.07
C PRO A 79 -6.72 4.80 11.29
N VAL A 80 -6.76 3.61 10.68
CA VAL A 80 -5.59 2.99 10.00
C VAL A 80 -5.18 3.71 8.71
N HIS A 81 -6.11 4.33 7.99
CA HIS A 81 -5.80 4.92 6.68
C HIS A 81 -4.72 6.04 6.75
N PRO A 82 -4.82 7.05 7.65
CA PRO A 82 -3.74 8.02 7.86
C PRO A 82 -2.40 7.41 8.30
N LEU A 83 -2.43 6.26 8.97
CA LEU A 83 -1.23 5.52 9.36
C LEU A 83 -0.53 4.96 8.12
N CYS A 84 -1.27 4.29 7.24
CA CYS A 84 -0.76 3.75 5.98
C CYS A 84 -0.15 4.86 5.12
N VAL A 85 -0.84 5.99 4.95
CA VAL A 85 -0.31 7.14 4.18
C VAL A 85 0.98 7.67 4.79
N THR A 86 1.08 7.72 6.12
CA THR A 86 2.31 8.15 6.82
C THR A 86 3.47 7.18 6.56
N ILE A 87 3.22 5.87 6.65
CA ILE A 87 4.23 4.82 6.42
C ILE A 87 4.71 4.85 4.97
N LEU A 88 3.78 4.89 4.01
CA LEU A 88 4.10 4.95 2.58
C LEU A 88 4.82 6.25 2.21
N SER A 89 4.43 7.39 2.80
CA SER A 89 5.15 8.66 2.60
C SER A 89 6.57 8.59 3.14
N LEU A 90 6.81 7.93 4.28
CA LEU A 90 8.16 7.71 4.80
C LEU A 90 9.00 6.81 3.87
N LEU A 91 8.41 5.71 3.38
CA LEU A 91 9.08 4.80 2.44
C LEU A 91 9.42 5.48 1.11
N SER A 92 8.53 6.33 0.58
CA SER A 92 8.75 7.09 -0.66
C SER A 92 9.93 8.06 -0.63
N LEU A 93 10.44 8.41 0.56
CA LEU A 93 11.65 9.23 0.69
C LEU A 93 12.92 8.48 0.24
N HIS A 94 12.88 7.15 0.22
CA HIS A 94 13.93 6.33 -0.35
C HIS A 94 13.59 6.00 -1.82
N PRO A 95 14.42 6.43 -2.79
CA PRO A 95 14.18 6.16 -4.21
C PRO A 95 14.01 4.66 -4.48
N GLY A 96 13.04 4.28 -5.31
CA GLY A 96 12.80 2.90 -5.72
C GLY A 96 12.21 1.98 -4.64
N MET A 97 12.03 2.46 -3.40
CA MET A 97 11.53 1.63 -2.29
C MET A 97 10.07 1.21 -2.47
N ILE A 98 9.23 2.09 -3.02
CA ILE A 98 7.81 1.78 -3.26
C ILE A 98 7.66 0.86 -4.47
N ASP A 99 8.50 1.05 -5.49
CA ASP A 99 8.43 0.30 -6.74
C ASP A 99 9.00 -1.12 -6.56
N HIS A 100 10.20 -1.27 -6.00
CA HIS A 100 10.85 -2.58 -5.87
C HIS A 100 10.66 -3.25 -4.51
N GLY A 101 10.38 -2.47 -3.46
CA GLY A 101 10.42 -2.98 -2.09
C GLY A 101 9.40 -4.07 -1.80
N LEU A 102 8.25 -4.09 -2.50
CA LEU A 102 7.27 -5.17 -2.34
C LEU A 102 7.77 -6.50 -2.93
N GLU A 103 8.42 -6.45 -4.10
CA GLU A 103 9.01 -7.63 -4.74
C GLU A 103 10.17 -8.17 -3.90
N GLU A 104 11.05 -7.30 -3.40
CA GLU A 104 12.17 -7.67 -2.53
C GLU A 104 11.72 -8.20 -1.16
N SER A 105 10.57 -7.75 -0.66
CA SER A 105 9.99 -8.21 0.62
C SER A 105 9.23 -9.54 0.48
N ALA A 106 8.71 -9.85 -0.70
CA ALA A 106 8.13 -11.14 -0.97
C ALA A 106 9.26 -12.18 -0.92
N CYS A 107 9.22 -13.12 0.03
CA CYS A 107 10.13 -14.26 0.03
C CYS A 107 9.90 -15.09 -1.23
N VAL A 108 10.56 -14.72 -2.33
CA VAL A 108 10.74 -15.59 -3.47
C VAL A 108 11.88 -16.54 -3.09
N LYS A 109 11.52 -17.80 -2.83
CA LYS A 109 12.48 -18.92 -2.85
C LYS A 109 12.70 -19.34 -4.29
#